data_AF-A0A167W133-F1
#
_entry.id   AF-A0A167W133-F1
#
_cell.length_a   1.000
_cell.length_b   1.000
_cell.length_c   1.000
_cell.angle_alpha   90.00
_cell.angle_beta   90.00
_cell.angle_gamma   90.00
#
_symmetry.space_group_name_H-M   'P 1'
#
loop_
_entity.id
_entity.type
_entity.pdbx_description
1 polymer ?
#
loop_
_entity_poly.entity_id
_entity_poly.type
_entity_poly.pdbx_seq_one_letter_code
_entity_poly.pdbx_strand_id
1 'polypeptide(L)'
;MTSLVSYIVCGYLMIVGALINEISRKKGNNITIIFDCCHSGSGTRKDESSTQRTVNLPDNVPADLDLDLWQENRPRGITSAPGSSYQGLDSHVLLAACGAKETAYEDGAPRRGLFTTALLKLLQEEGVDKLIYTDVLKRIDAIPNQNPQCEGTNSNRIFFTAKCAPARRLTYPVRYEDGEYKIGAGAAHGISAGAEFDVYANEQTVLASGPILGSLIVGDVAGAKVFETAMTLPSDHTSFAVGDSAVALQTKLGEKEDYPLHVPLHEDFFTVFQALANEMKTPGSDTAKIKLVEDSGQAMLAIVKEGGKLYFNILDKRVTVHGVNRIHLSFDPDPVVIRPALRAAAHYYWHLNRNSTDHHFQDGIKVEFFQLLESETDLDDNGYGVLGPYPNPENLYKGGAIKFTVKTDSLYGMKITNNTKWDLYPGVFYFDNSDLSIVPYYFMPPTGGNFKTDSPLKKDGGTFTIGYGSTATKPRRFAFRPGHNEDVDVGFLKMFFTTQVVDLSKIPQKTPFAAGRQDVPLARLPPTRWGTILIPVVQQRR
;
A
#
# COMPACT_ATOMS: atom_id res chain seq x y z
N MET A 1 12.73 -34.78 19.47
CA MET A 1 12.70 -34.88 17.99
C MET A 1 11.84 -33.80 17.37
N THR A 2 10.55 -33.66 17.69
CA THR A 2 9.64 -32.64 17.12
C THR A 2 10.14 -31.19 17.19
N SER A 3 10.91 -30.80 18.21
CA SER A 3 11.48 -29.45 18.29
C SER A 3 12.59 -29.20 17.26
N LEU A 4 13.45 -30.18 16.97
CA LEU A 4 14.64 -29.98 16.12
C LEU A 4 14.24 -29.62 14.68
N VAL A 5 13.26 -30.34 14.12
CA VAL A 5 12.72 -30.08 12.77
C VAL A 5 12.10 -28.67 12.68
N SER A 6 11.45 -28.21 13.76
CA SER A 6 10.85 -26.87 13.80
C SER A 6 11.89 -25.75 13.83
N TYR A 7 13.05 -25.96 14.48
CA TYR A 7 14.16 -25.00 14.43
C TYR A 7 14.83 -24.98 13.05
N ILE A 8 15.06 -26.15 12.43
CA ILE A 8 15.68 -26.26 11.10
C ILE A 8 14.83 -25.56 10.03
N VAL A 9 13.52 -25.81 9.98
CA VAL A 9 12.63 -25.18 8.98
C VAL A 9 12.50 -23.67 9.20
N CYS A 10 12.51 -23.19 10.45
CA CYS A 10 12.50 -21.75 10.73
C CYS A 10 13.81 -21.09 10.27
N GLY A 11 14.96 -21.69 10.61
CA GLY A 11 16.28 -21.21 10.19
C GLY A 11 16.42 -21.10 8.66
N TYR A 12 15.94 -22.10 7.90
CA TYR A 12 16.04 -22.06 6.44
C TYR A 12 15.31 -20.89 5.79
N LEU A 13 14.12 -20.48 6.27
CA LEU A 13 13.45 -19.29 5.73
C LEU A 13 14.26 -18.00 6.01
N MET A 14 14.93 -17.93 7.17
CA MET A 14 15.69 -16.74 7.59
C MET A 14 17.04 -16.64 6.85
N ILE A 15 17.74 -17.76 6.66
CA ILE A 15 18.95 -17.86 5.80
C ILE A 15 18.63 -17.48 4.35
N VAL A 16 17.52 -17.99 3.79
CA VAL A 16 17.13 -17.60 2.43
C VAL A 16 16.79 -16.10 2.38
N GLY A 17 16.08 -15.56 3.39
CA GLY A 17 15.86 -14.13 3.57
C GLY A 17 17.14 -13.29 3.55
N ALA A 18 18.21 -13.75 4.21
CA ALA A 18 19.52 -13.11 4.21
C ALA A 18 20.13 -13.01 2.80
N LEU A 19 20.21 -14.16 2.11
CA LEU A 19 20.79 -14.27 0.78
C LEU A 19 20.04 -13.41 -0.25
N ILE A 20 18.71 -13.33 -0.15
CA ILE A 20 17.89 -12.45 -1.01
C ILE A 20 18.23 -10.97 -0.80
N ASN A 21 18.34 -10.52 0.46
CA ASN A 21 18.74 -9.14 0.77
C ASN A 21 20.16 -8.84 0.26
N GLU A 22 21.07 -9.82 0.26
CA GLU A 22 22.42 -9.69 -0.29
C GLU A 22 22.43 -9.61 -1.82
N ILE A 23 21.70 -10.48 -2.51
CA ILE A 23 21.52 -10.44 -3.98
C ILE A 23 20.90 -9.10 -4.38
N SER A 24 19.87 -8.62 -3.67
CA SER A 24 19.23 -7.33 -3.96
C SER A 24 20.19 -6.14 -3.76
N ARG A 25 21.05 -6.19 -2.73
CA ARG A 25 22.14 -5.20 -2.54
C ARG A 25 23.16 -5.24 -3.67
N LYS A 26 23.53 -6.42 -4.19
CA LYS A 26 24.57 -6.60 -5.23
C LYS A 26 24.08 -6.51 -6.68
N LYS A 27 22.78 -6.71 -6.95
CA LYS A 27 22.18 -6.87 -8.30
C LYS A 27 20.89 -6.06 -8.53
N GLY A 28 20.32 -5.45 -7.49
CA GLY A 28 19.05 -4.73 -7.55
C GLY A 28 17.82 -5.62 -7.35
N ASN A 29 16.70 -5.00 -7.02
CA ASN A 29 15.48 -5.67 -6.56
C ASN A 29 14.58 -6.21 -7.70
N ASN A 30 15.16 -6.78 -8.76
CA ASN A 30 14.41 -7.52 -9.78
C ASN A 30 14.49 -9.03 -9.53
N ILE A 31 14.10 -9.43 -8.32
CA ILE A 31 14.19 -10.80 -7.82
C ILE A 31 12.77 -11.37 -7.69
N THR A 32 12.57 -12.57 -8.21
CA THR A 32 11.31 -13.33 -8.11
C THR A 32 11.60 -14.63 -7.39
N ILE A 33 10.73 -15.00 -6.44
CA ILE A 33 10.93 -16.17 -5.59
C ILE A 33 9.64 -16.96 -5.58
N ILE A 34 9.74 -18.26 -5.84
CA ILE A 34 8.59 -19.15 -6.01
C ILE A 34 8.77 -20.32 -5.04
N PHE A 35 7.99 -20.32 -3.97
CA PHE A 35 8.01 -21.33 -2.91
C PHE A 35 6.79 -22.26 -3.05
N ASP A 36 6.94 -23.31 -3.86
CA ASP A 36 6.01 -24.44 -3.87
C ASP A 36 6.38 -25.43 -2.75
N CYS A 37 6.14 -25.03 -1.49
CA CYS A 37 6.46 -25.79 -0.29
C CYS A 37 5.54 -25.40 0.89
N CYS A 38 5.58 -26.18 1.97
CA CYS A 38 4.81 -25.92 3.19
C CYS A 38 5.55 -24.93 4.10
N HIS A 39 4.83 -23.94 4.68
CA HIS A 39 5.42 -22.96 5.61
C HIS A 39 5.89 -23.58 6.95
N SER A 40 5.55 -24.84 7.22
CA SER A 40 6.12 -25.62 8.32
C SER A 40 6.11 -27.11 7.97
N GLY A 41 7.15 -27.83 8.41
CA GLY A 41 7.29 -29.28 8.23
C GLY A 41 6.36 -30.09 9.13
N SER A 42 5.03 -29.89 9.02
CA SER A 42 4.03 -30.64 9.78
C SER A 42 3.91 -32.06 9.24
N GLY A 43 4.79 -32.95 9.72
CA GLY A 43 4.83 -34.38 9.36
C GLY A 43 3.69 -35.20 9.97
N THR A 44 2.44 -34.87 9.65
CA THR A 44 1.24 -35.59 10.10
C THR A 44 0.55 -36.29 8.93
N ARG A 45 0.81 -37.60 8.81
CA ARG A 45 0.29 -38.47 7.73
C ARG A 45 -1.23 -38.69 7.83
N LYS A 46 -1.98 -38.49 6.74
CA LYS A 46 -3.24 -39.20 6.44
C LYS A 46 -3.74 -38.98 5.01
N ASP A 47 -4.49 -39.98 4.53
CA ASP A 47 -5.24 -40.12 3.27
C ASP A 47 -4.48 -40.07 1.93
N GLU A 48 -5.04 -40.77 0.94
CA GLU A 48 -4.27 -41.40 -0.16
C GLU A 48 -4.41 -40.73 -1.54
N SER A 49 -5.21 -39.65 -1.67
CA SER A 49 -5.46 -38.99 -2.97
C SER A 49 -4.63 -37.73 -3.24
N SER A 50 -4.01 -37.10 -2.24
CA SER A 50 -3.11 -35.97 -2.44
C SER A 50 -1.95 -36.02 -1.45
N THR A 51 -0.74 -36.28 -1.94
CA THR A 51 0.43 -36.32 -1.06
C THR A 51 0.92 -34.91 -0.77
N GLN A 52 0.98 -34.56 0.53
CA GLN A 52 1.72 -33.40 1.03
C GLN A 52 3.14 -33.39 0.47
N ARG A 53 3.62 -32.22 0.06
CA ARG A 53 4.97 -32.05 -0.48
C ARG A 53 6.04 -32.14 0.62
N THR A 54 6.43 -33.37 0.98
CA THR A 54 7.50 -33.67 1.93
C THR A 54 8.70 -34.33 1.26
N VAL A 55 9.91 -33.86 1.56
CA VAL A 55 11.14 -34.65 1.34
C VAL A 55 11.46 -35.44 2.61
N ASN A 56 11.75 -36.73 2.48
CA ASN A 56 12.33 -37.50 3.58
C ASN A 56 13.83 -37.19 3.64
N LEU A 57 14.22 -36.29 4.54
CA LEU A 57 15.64 -36.08 4.84
C LEU A 57 16.18 -37.29 5.62
N PRO A 58 17.34 -37.85 5.27
CA PRO A 58 18.05 -38.78 6.13
C PRO A 58 18.53 -38.08 7.41
N ASP A 59 18.63 -38.83 8.52
CA ASP A 59 19.05 -38.34 9.86
C ASP A 59 20.56 -38.01 9.96
N ASN A 60 21.17 -37.49 8.89
CA ASN A 60 22.59 -37.14 8.79
C ASN A 60 22.85 -35.73 8.24
N VAL A 61 21.84 -34.85 8.20
CA VAL A 61 22.01 -33.43 7.89
C VAL A 61 22.93 -32.80 8.95
N PRO A 62 24.11 -32.24 8.58
CA PRO A 62 25.01 -31.62 9.55
C PRO A 62 24.40 -30.38 10.20
N ALA A 63 24.66 -30.18 11.49
CA ALA A 63 24.18 -28.99 12.23
C ALA A 63 24.92 -27.70 11.83
N ASP A 64 26.00 -27.84 11.07
CA ASP A 64 26.91 -26.83 10.55
C ASP A 64 26.87 -26.71 9.00
N LEU A 65 25.84 -27.27 8.35
CA LEU A 65 25.73 -27.36 6.89
C LEU A 65 25.77 -25.99 6.16
N ASP A 66 25.27 -24.93 6.80
CA ASP A 66 25.24 -23.55 6.28
C ASP A 66 26.24 -22.62 7.02
N LEU A 67 27.18 -23.18 7.78
CA LEU A 67 28.06 -22.44 8.71
C LEU A 67 29.28 -21.77 8.03
N ASP A 68 29.53 -22.10 6.76
CA ASP A 68 30.46 -21.42 5.85
C ASP A 68 29.83 -20.15 5.25
N LEU A 69 28.55 -20.21 4.85
CA LEU A 69 27.74 -19.07 4.43
C LEU A 69 27.68 -17.98 5.52
N TRP A 70 27.72 -18.37 6.80
CA TRP A 70 27.81 -17.45 7.95
C TRP A 70 29.20 -16.80 8.11
N GLN A 71 30.27 -17.38 7.57
CA GLN A 71 31.64 -16.89 7.75
C GLN A 71 32.17 -16.05 6.58
N GLU A 72 31.92 -16.46 5.33
CA GLU A 72 32.41 -15.71 4.17
C GLU A 72 31.71 -14.36 3.99
N ASN A 73 30.47 -14.22 4.48
CA ASN A 73 29.67 -13.00 4.34
C ASN A 73 30.02 -11.86 5.33
N ARG A 74 31.30 -11.80 5.75
CA ARG A 74 31.87 -10.68 6.53
C ARG A 74 32.54 -9.65 5.59
N PRO A 75 31.85 -8.58 5.14
CA PRO A 75 32.47 -7.53 4.34
C PRO A 75 33.48 -6.71 5.17
N ARG A 76 34.75 -7.13 5.15
CA ARG A 76 35.86 -6.31 5.66
C ARG A 76 35.98 -5.03 4.84
N GLY A 77 35.47 -3.92 5.39
CA GLY A 77 35.72 -2.58 4.87
C GLY A 77 34.72 -2.06 3.83
N ILE A 78 33.44 -1.93 4.21
CA ILE A 78 32.55 -0.91 3.60
C ILE A 78 31.91 -0.09 4.72
N THR A 79 32.26 1.19 4.82
CA THR A 79 31.64 2.16 5.73
C THR A 79 30.29 2.63 5.18
N SER A 80 29.31 1.72 5.17
CA SER A 80 27.90 2.05 4.94
C SER A 80 27.28 2.64 6.21
N ALA A 81 26.45 3.67 6.07
CA ALA A 81 25.79 4.29 7.21
C ALA A 81 24.84 3.30 7.94
N PRO A 82 24.80 3.28 9.29
CA PRO A 82 23.98 2.34 10.04
C PRO A 82 22.49 2.50 9.70
N GLY A 83 21.73 1.39 9.73
CA GLY A 83 20.30 1.37 9.41
C GLY A 83 19.93 1.25 7.93
N SER A 84 20.89 1.04 7.01
CA SER A 84 20.64 0.84 5.57
C SER A 84 20.67 -0.63 5.11
N SER A 85 20.85 -1.58 6.03
CA SER A 85 21.16 -3.00 5.76
C SER A 85 19.96 -3.84 5.30
N TYR A 86 18.78 -3.61 5.87
CA TYR A 86 17.58 -4.44 5.63
C TYR A 86 16.72 -3.89 4.48
N GLN A 87 16.51 -4.69 3.41
CA GLN A 87 15.63 -4.30 2.31
C GLN A 87 14.22 -4.90 2.42
N GLY A 88 14.06 -6.06 3.07
CA GLY A 88 12.75 -6.63 3.40
C GLY A 88 11.86 -6.82 2.17
N LEU A 89 10.58 -6.45 2.27
CA LEU A 89 9.61 -6.55 1.17
C LEU A 89 9.95 -5.71 -0.09
N ASP A 90 10.94 -4.81 -0.03
CA ASP A 90 11.40 -4.06 -1.22
C ASP A 90 12.43 -4.82 -2.05
N SER A 91 12.97 -5.95 -1.56
CA SER A 91 14.08 -6.69 -2.20
C SER A 91 13.65 -7.64 -3.32
N HIS A 92 12.45 -8.21 -3.22
CA HIS A 92 11.97 -9.26 -4.12
C HIS A 92 10.44 -9.23 -4.25
N VAL A 93 9.92 -10.10 -5.12
CA VAL A 93 8.52 -10.53 -5.11
C VAL A 93 8.48 -12.01 -4.74
N LEU A 94 7.69 -12.35 -3.75
CA LEU A 94 7.43 -13.73 -3.33
C LEU A 94 6.11 -14.22 -3.92
N LEU A 95 6.11 -15.47 -4.37
CA LEU A 95 4.95 -16.28 -4.69
C LEU A 95 5.04 -17.58 -3.87
N ALA A 96 4.20 -17.73 -2.86
CA ALA A 96 4.14 -18.94 -2.02
C ALA A 96 2.90 -19.76 -2.36
N ALA A 97 3.01 -21.08 -2.39
CA ALA A 97 1.92 -21.97 -2.83
C ALA A 97 0.74 -22.12 -1.84
N CYS A 98 0.88 -21.66 -0.60
CA CYS A 98 -0.16 -21.76 0.42
C CYS A 98 0.01 -20.68 1.50
N GLY A 99 -1.00 -20.45 2.33
CA GLY A 99 -0.94 -19.54 3.48
C GLY A 99 -0.03 -20.05 4.61
N ALA A 100 0.29 -19.19 5.57
CA ALA A 100 1.29 -19.48 6.61
C ALA A 100 0.90 -20.61 7.59
N LYS A 101 -0.36 -21.09 7.52
CA LYS A 101 -0.89 -22.23 8.31
C LYS A 101 -1.39 -23.38 7.44
N GLU A 102 -1.07 -23.36 6.16
CA GLU A 102 -1.57 -24.31 5.16
C GLU A 102 -0.45 -25.26 4.69
N THR A 103 -0.74 -26.03 3.63
CA THR A 103 0.11 -27.13 3.16
C THR A 103 0.10 -27.15 1.63
N ALA A 104 1.27 -27.38 1.02
CA ALA A 104 1.39 -27.55 -0.43
C ALA A 104 1.29 -29.03 -0.81
N TYR A 105 0.54 -29.33 -1.87
CA TYR A 105 0.25 -30.69 -2.33
C TYR A 105 0.79 -30.96 -3.75
N GLU A 106 1.10 -32.24 -4.02
CA GLU A 106 1.42 -32.74 -5.36
C GLU A 106 0.41 -33.81 -5.81
N ASP A 107 0.07 -33.80 -7.10
CA ASP A 107 -0.85 -34.76 -7.74
C ASP A 107 -0.35 -35.14 -9.16
N GLY A 108 -0.95 -36.18 -9.74
CA GLY A 108 -0.72 -36.64 -11.11
C GLY A 108 0.39 -37.68 -11.28
N ALA A 109 0.60 -38.10 -12.53
CA ALA A 109 1.63 -39.06 -12.93
C ALA A 109 2.37 -38.54 -14.19
N PRO A 110 3.64 -38.10 -14.08
CA PRO A 110 4.41 -37.92 -12.84
C PRO A 110 3.81 -36.85 -11.93
N ARG A 111 4.04 -36.97 -10.62
CA ARG A 111 3.56 -35.99 -9.63
C ARG A 111 4.13 -34.61 -9.88
N ARG A 112 3.31 -33.58 -9.71
CA ARG A 112 3.67 -32.16 -9.81
C ARG A 112 2.95 -31.36 -8.73
N GLY A 113 3.59 -30.30 -8.23
CA GLY A 113 2.95 -29.34 -7.31
C GLY A 113 1.74 -28.69 -7.97
N LEU A 114 0.62 -28.61 -7.24
CA LEU A 114 -0.62 -28.03 -7.77
C LEU A 114 -0.43 -26.56 -8.15
N PHE A 115 0.30 -25.81 -7.33
CA PHE A 115 0.61 -24.40 -7.59
C PHE A 115 1.54 -24.21 -8.79
N THR A 116 2.65 -24.95 -8.88
CA THR A 116 3.52 -24.95 -10.06
C THR A 116 2.74 -25.29 -11.34
N THR A 117 1.79 -26.23 -11.28
CA THR A 117 0.98 -26.65 -12.43
C THR A 117 0.03 -25.55 -12.88
N ALA A 118 -0.73 -24.95 -11.96
CA ALA A 118 -1.65 -23.85 -12.27
C ALA A 118 -0.91 -22.59 -12.75
N LEU A 119 0.25 -22.27 -12.16
CA LEU A 119 1.10 -21.14 -12.59
C LEU A 119 1.66 -21.36 -14.00
N LEU A 120 2.20 -22.56 -14.29
CA LEU A 120 2.76 -22.85 -15.62
C LEU A 120 1.70 -22.79 -16.73
N LYS A 121 0.45 -23.22 -16.45
CA LYS A 121 -0.68 -23.07 -17.37
C LYS A 121 -0.93 -21.60 -17.70
N LEU A 122 -1.16 -20.76 -16.69
CA LEU A 122 -1.42 -19.32 -16.87
C LEU A 122 -0.29 -18.62 -17.67
N LEU A 123 0.97 -18.93 -17.35
CA LEU A 123 2.12 -18.33 -18.05
C LEU A 123 2.26 -18.80 -19.52
N GLN A 124 1.74 -19.98 -19.87
CA GLN A 124 1.71 -20.48 -21.25
C GLN A 124 0.52 -19.92 -22.04
N GLU A 125 -0.63 -19.73 -21.41
CA GLU A 125 -1.87 -19.26 -22.05
C GLU A 125 -1.84 -17.74 -22.33
N GLU A 126 -1.40 -16.91 -21.37
CA GLU A 126 -1.37 -15.45 -21.54
C GLU A 126 0.00 -14.89 -21.99
N GLY A 127 1.09 -15.50 -21.52
CA GLY A 127 2.46 -15.02 -21.72
C GLY A 127 2.95 -14.04 -20.63
N VAL A 128 4.19 -14.24 -20.19
CA VAL A 128 4.87 -13.46 -19.13
C VAL A 128 4.95 -11.95 -19.40
N ASP A 129 4.87 -11.53 -20.66
CA ASP A 129 4.97 -10.12 -21.08
C ASP A 129 3.72 -9.28 -20.78
N LYS A 130 2.58 -9.93 -20.50
CA LYS A 130 1.26 -9.29 -20.31
C LYS A 130 0.79 -9.32 -18.85
N LEU A 131 1.36 -10.22 -18.05
CA LEU A 131 1.01 -10.46 -16.65
C LEU A 131 1.93 -9.69 -15.70
N ILE A 132 1.32 -9.06 -14.69
CA ILE A 132 2.03 -8.61 -13.49
C ILE A 132 1.89 -9.69 -12.40
N TYR A 133 2.81 -9.77 -11.42
CA TYR A 133 2.75 -10.85 -10.40
C TYR A 133 1.44 -10.91 -9.62
N THR A 134 0.76 -9.76 -9.49
CA THR A 134 -0.54 -9.62 -8.83
C THR A 134 -1.73 -10.08 -9.67
N ASP A 135 -1.57 -10.33 -10.98
CA ASP A 135 -2.60 -10.99 -11.79
C ASP A 135 -2.64 -12.51 -11.53
N VAL A 136 -1.53 -13.12 -11.08
CA VAL A 136 -1.43 -14.57 -10.84
C VAL A 136 -2.59 -15.05 -9.99
N LEU A 137 -2.77 -14.47 -8.80
CA LEU A 137 -3.77 -14.95 -7.84
C LEU A 137 -5.21 -14.60 -8.24
N LYS A 138 -5.41 -13.67 -9.19
CA LYS A 138 -6.70 -13.44 -9.83
C LYS A 138 -7.04 -14.48 -10.92
N ARG A 139 -6.02 -15.04 -11.59
CA ARG A 139 -6.18 -15.72 -12.90
C ARG A 139 -5.72 -17.18 -12.96
N ILE A 140 -4.97 -17.68 -11.98
CA ILE A 140 -4.74 -19.13 -11.86
C ILE A 140 -6.06 -19.83 -11.45
N ASP A 141 -6.20 -21.09 -11.87
CA ASP A 141 -7.29 -21.96 -11.41
C ASP A 141 -7.31 -22.06 -9.88
N ALA A 142 -8.50 -22.10 -9.27
CA ALA A 142 -8.64 -22.25 -7.83
C ALA A 142 -8.14 -23.63 -7.36
N ILE A 143 -7.12 -23.63 -6.49
CA ILE A 143 -6.48 -24.84 -5.97
C ILE A 143 -7.22 -25.31 -4.71
N PRO A 144 -7.76 -26.55 -4.66
CA PRO A 144 -8.41 -27.07 -3.46
C PRO A 144 -7.47 -27.08 -2.25
N ASN A 145 -7.96 -26.56 -1.11
CA ASN A 145 -7.25 -26.51 0.17
C ASN A 145 -5.90 -25.75 0.18
N GLN A 146 -5.61 -24.94 -0.84
CA GLN A 146 -4.44 -24.05 -0.88
C GLN A 146 -4.86 -22.62 -1.20
N ASN A 147 -4.35 -21.66 -0.43
CA ASN A 147 -4.44 -20.23 -0.74
C ASN A 147 -3.03 -19.69 -1.01
N PRO A 148 -2.56 -19.71 -2.28
CA PRO A 148 -1.26 -19.14 -2.61
C PRO A 148 -1.20 -17.65 -2.28
N GLN A 149 -0.03 -17.18 -1.83
CA GLN A 149 0.20 -15.80 -1.41
C GLN A 149 1.17 -15.12 -2.38
N CYS A 150 0.98 -13.81 -2.61
CA CYS A 150 1.94 -12.96 -3.30
C CYS A 150 2.32 -11.80 -2.39
N GLU A 151 3.61 -11.51 -2.27
CA GLU A 151 4.14 -10.47 -1.40
C GLU A 151 5.30 -9.70 -2.05
N GLY A 152 5.60 -8.53 -1.49
CA GLY A 152 6.66 -7.63 -1.94
C GLY A 152 6.13 -6.35 -2.59
N THR A 153 6.84 -5.24 -2.39
CA THR A 153 6.50 -3.89 -2.88
C THR A 153 6.52 -3.81 -4.42
N ASN A 154 7.25 -4.71 -5.07
CA ASN A 154 7.40 -4.79 -6.52
C ASN A 154 6.47 -5.84 -7.18
N SER A 155 5.44 -6.32 -6.47
CA SER A 155 4.47 -7.36 -6.90
C SER A 155 3.59 -6.95 -8.09
N ASN A 156 4.00 -5.93 -8.83
CA ASN A 156 3.29 -5.20 -9.86
C ASN A 156 4.10 -4.99 -11.15
N ARG A 157 5.37 -5.38 -11.15
CA ARG A 157 6.16 -5.43 -12.38
C ARG A 157 5.65 -6.55 -13.29
N ILE A 158 5.86 -6.38 -14.58
CA ILE A 158 5.63 -7.43 -15.58
C ILE A 158 6.63 -8.57 -15.32
N PHE A 159 6.17 -9.82 -15.40
CA PHE A 159 6.94 -11.00 -14.96
C PHE A 159 8.40 -11.00 -15.43
N PHE A 160 9.31 -11.25 -14.48
CA PHE A 160 10.76 -11.28 -14.63
C PHE A 160 11.42 -9.97 -15.13
N THR A 161 10.68 -8.89 -15.35
CA THR A 161 11.22 -7.61 -15.83
C THR A 161 11.20 -6.51 -14.76
N ALA A 162 12.09 -5.53 -14.91
CA ALA A 162 11.99 -4.25 -14.19
C ALA A 162 10.94 -3.29 -14.81
N LYS A 163 10.18 -3.72 -15.83
CA LYS A 163 9.13 -2.91 -16.45
C LYS A 163 7.82 -3.05 -15.67
N CYS A 164 7.01 -2.01 -15.70
CA CYS A 164 5.66 -2.00 -15.14
C CYS A 164 4.64 -1.91 -16.27
N ALA A 165 3.44 -2.47 -16.07
CA ALA A 165 2.34 -2.19 -16.99
C ALA A 165 1.99 -0.68 -16.94
N PRO A 166 1.57 -0.06 -18.05
CA PRO A 166 1.03 1.30 -18.02
C PRO A 166 -0.14 1.35 -17.03
N ALA A 167 -0.35 2.51 -16.40
CA ALA A 167 -1.29 2.65 -15.28
C ALA A 167 -2.69 2.14 -15.64
N ARG A 168 -3.01 0.90 -15.22
CA ARG A 168 -4.34 0.32 -15.42
C ARG A 168 -5.34 1.24 -14.75
N ARG A 169 -6.35 1.68 -15.51
CA ARG A 169 -7.52 2.34 -14.95
C ARG A 169 -8.18 1.34 -14.00
N LEU A 170 -8.56 1.78 -12.80
CA LEU A 170 -9.08 0.85 -11.80
C LEU A 170 -10.51 0.47 -12.20
N THR A 171 -10.78 -0.83 -12.26
CA THR A 171 -12.10 -1.36 -12.63
C THR A 171 -12.63 -2.28 -11.55
N TYR A 172 -13.93 -2.26 -11.33
CA TYR A 172 -14.61 -3.03 -10.30
C TYR A 172 -15.63 -3.98 -10.93
N PRO A 173 -15.81 -5.22 -10.43
CA PRO A 173 -16.79 -6.14 -10.99
C PRO A 173 -18.20 -5.58 -10.84
N VAL A 174 -19.04 -5.77 -11.86
CA VAL A 174 -20.45 -5.35 -11.87
C VAL A 174 -21.34 -6.57 -11.83
N ARG A 175 -22.44 -6.49 -11.10
CA ARG A 175 -23.51 -7.49 -11.11
C ARG A 175 -24.86 -6.81 -11.25
N TYR A 176 -25.83 -7.59 -11.72
CA TYR A 176 -27.24 -7.21 -11.72
C TYR A 176 -28.00 -8.27 -10.92
N GLU A 177 -28.40 -7.91 -9.70
CA GLU A 177 -28.98 -8.81 -8.71
C GLU A 177 -30.18 -8.11 -8.06
N ASP A 178 -31.27 -8.82 -7.77
CA ASP A 178 -32.49 -8.28 -7.14
C ASP A 178 -33.18 -7.12 -7.93
N GLY A 179 -32.81 -6.91 -9.19
CA GLY A 179 -33.25 -5.78 -10.02
C GLY A 179 -32.36 -4.52 -9.93
N GLU A 180 -31.25 -4.60 -9.18
CA GLU A 180 -30.34 -3.49 -8.90
C GLU A 180 -28.94 -3.76 -9.52
N TYR A 181 -28.31 -2.72 -10.05
CA TYR A 181 -26.91 -2.77 -10.46
C TYR A 181 -26.02 -2.58 -9.22
N LYS A 182 -25.10 -3.51 -8.97
CA LYS A 182 -24.19 -3.48 -7.83
C LYS A 182 -22.75 -3.52 -8.34
N ILE A 183 -21.90 -2.59 -7.90
CA ILE A 183 -20.44 -2.66 -8.14
C ILE A 183 -19.70 -3.17 -6.91
N GLY A 184 -18.64 -3.96 -7.11
CA GLY A 184 -17.72 -4.44 -6.06
C GLY A 184 -16.80 -3.36 -5.49
N ALA A 185 -17.30 -2.13 -5.33
CA ALA A 185 -16.61 -0.98 -4.74
C ALA A 185 -17.52 -0.25 -3.74
N GLY A 186 -16.96 0.55 -2.84
CA GLY A 186 -17.73 1.24 -1.79
C GLY A 186 -16.94 2.31 -1.07
N ALA A 187 -17.46 2.82 0.05
CA ALA A 187 -16.89 3.94 0.80
C ALA A 187 -15.39 3.77 1.15
N ALA A 188 -14.96 2.54 1.43
CA ALA A 188 -13.57 2.22 1.74
C ALA A 188 -12.66 2.10 0.50
N HIS A 189 -13.22 1.91 -0.70
CA HIS A 189 -12.53 2.14 -1.98
C HIS A 189 -12.52 3.64 -2.37
N GLY A 190 -13.27 4.49 -1.66
CA GLY A 190 -13.37 5.93 -1.92
C GLY A 190 -14.60 6.33 -2.74
N ILE A 191 -15.57 5.43 -2.93
CA ILE A 191 -16.78 5.70 -3.70
C ILE A 191 -17.78 6.51 -2.84
N SER A 192 -18.37 7.55 -3.43
CA SER A 192 -19.40 8.41 -2.83
C SER A 192 -20.54 8.69 -3.82
N ALA A 193 -21.65 9.29 -3.34
CA ALA A 193 -22.81 9.67 -4.16
C ALA A 193 -22.40 10.56 -5.35
N GLY A 194 -23.07 10.45 -6.50
CA GLY A 194 -22.74 11.20 -7.72
C GLY A 194 -21.45 10.77 -8.42
N ALA A 195 -20.79 9.70 -7.99
CA ALA A 195 -19.70 9.06 -8.74
C ALA A 195 -20.28 8.33 -9.96
N GLU A 196 -19.60 8.44 -11.11
CA GLU A 196 -20.05 7.88 -12.38
C GLU A 196 -19.04 6.85 -12.92
N PHE A 197 -19.57 5.84 -13.60
CA PHE A 197 -18.82 4.71 -14.11
C PHE A 197 -19.34 4.29 -15.49
N ASP A 198 -18.45 3.91 -16.39
CA ASP A 198 -18.77 3.22 -17.64
C ASP A 198 -18.59 1.71 -17.48
N VAL A 199 -19.58 0.92 -17.88
CA VAL A 199 -19.58 -0.54 -17.78
C VAL A 199 -19.13 -1.17 -19.09
N TYR A 200 -18.23 -2.12 -19.00
CA TYR A 200 -17.67 -2.88 -20.12
C TYR A 200 -17.88 -4.38 -19.92
N ALA A 201 -17.90 -5.15 -21.01
CA ALA A 201 -18.14 -6.59 -20.97
C ALA A 201 -17.06 -7.41 -20.22
N ASN A 202 -15.82 -6.90 -20.18
CA ASN A 202 -14.69 -7.49 -19.43
C ASN A 202 -13.48 -6.53 -19.36
N GLU A 203 -12.50 -6.85 -18.51
CA GLU A 203 -11.25 -6.09 -18.33
C GLU A 203 -10.45 -5.93 -19.66
N GLN A 204 -10.50 -6.93 -20.56
CA GLN A 204 -9.85 -6.85 -21.87
C GLN A 204 -10.49 -5.79 -22.78
N THR A 205 -11.82 -5.61 -22.71
CA THR A 205 -12.54 -4.58 -23.46
C THR A 205 -12.14 -3.17 -22.98
N VAL A 206 -11.93 -2.99 -21.67
CA VAL A 206 -11.41 -1.73 -21.10
C VAL A 206 -10.00 -1.43 -21.62
N LEU A 207 -9.10 -2.43 -21.59
CA LEU A 207 -7.73 -2.29 -22.07
C LEU A 207 -7.67 -1.98 -23.58
N ALA A 208 -8.59 -2.55 -24.37
CA ALA A 208 -8.72 -2.27 -25.80
C ALA A 208 -9.44 -0.94 -26.12
N SER A 209 -9.98 -0.23 -25.13
CA SER A 209 -10.89 0.92 -25.32
C SER A 209 -12.09 0.58 -26.24
N GLY A 210 -12.66 -0.60 -26.06
CA GLY A 210 -13.81 -1.10 -26.81
C GLY A 210 -15.15 -0.45 -26.41
N PRO A 211 -16.29 -0.98 -26.90
CA PRO A 211 -17.60 -0.40 -26.63
C PRO A 211 -18.01 -0.52 -25.16
N ILE A 212 -18.67 0.52 -24.66
CA ILE A 212 -19.39 0.50 -23.38
C ILE A 212 -20.75 -0.22 -23.54
N LEU A 213 -21.19 -0.89 -22.48
CA LEU A 213 -22.54 -1.48 -22.36
C LEU A 213 -23.57 -0.45 -21.88
N GLY A 214 -23.11 0.53 -21.11
CA GLY A 214 -23.90 1.60 -20.51
C GLY A 214 -23.11 2.27 -19.38
N SER A 215 -23.70 3.29 -18.76
CA SER A 215 -23.08 4.04 -17.66
C SER A 215 -23.96 3.95 -16.40
N LEU A 216 -23.34 4.11 -15.23
CA LEU A 216 -23.96 3.96 -13.90
C LEU A 216 -23.53 5.11 -12.98
N ILE A 217 -24.44 5.57 -12.12
CA ILE A 217 -24.22 6.64 -11.14
C ILE A 217 -24.57 6.15 -9.74
N VAL A 218 -23.80 6.53 -8.72
CA VAL A 218 -24.18 6.30 -7.31
C VAL A 218 -25.28 7.29 -6.92
N GLY A 219 -26.50 6.81 -6.67
CA GLY A 219 -27.66 7.69 -6.44
C GLY A 219 -27.58 8.50 -5.14
N ASP A 220 -27.35 7.84 -4.00
CA ASP A 220 -27.24 8.48 -2.68
C ASP A 220 -26.23 7.74 -1.78
N VAL A 221 -25.73 8.43 -0.75
CA VAL A 221 -24.70 7.96 0.19
C VAL A 221 -25.15 6.69 0.92
N ALA A 222 -26.45 6.52 1.15
CA ALA A 222 -27.02 5.31 1.75
C ALA A 222 -26.84 4.04 0.88
N GLY A 223 -26.71 4.18 -0.44
CA GLY A 223 -26.46 3.06 -1.37
C GLY A 223 -25.01 2.58 -1.38
N ALA A 224 -24.06 3.40 -0.93
CA ALA A 224 -22.67 3.04 -0.79
C ALA A 224 -22.45 2.23 0.50
N LYS A 225 -22.78 0.93 0.46
CA LYS A 225 -22.27 -0.01 1.46
C LYS A 225 -20.75 0.03 1.40
N VAL A 226 -20.13 -0.53 2.43
CA VAL A 226 -18.73 -0.25 2.73
C VAL A 226 -17.76 -0.68 1.59
N PHE A 227 -18.15 -1.68 0.77
CA PHE A 227 -17.38 -2.27 -0.34
C PHE A 227 -18.22 -2.71 -1.53
N GLU A 228 -19.52 -2.46 -1.47
CA GLU A 228 -20.47 -2.74 -2.53
C GLU A 228 -21.35 -1.50 -2.64
N THR A 229 -21.61 -1.01 -3.85
CA THR A 229 -22.41 0.20 -4.05
C THR A 229 -23.59 -0.13 -4.95
N ALA A 230 -24.78 0.16 -4.46
CA ALA A 230 -26.00 0.18 -5.24
C ALA A 230 -25.92 1.34 -6.25
N MET A 231 -26.15 1.03 -7.52
CA MET A 231 -26.01 1.95 -8.64
C MET A 231 -27.35 2.21 -9.32
N THR A 232 -27.60 3.48 -9.61
CA THR A 232 -28.70 3.96 -10.44
C THR A 232 -28.24 4.18 -11.89
N LEU A 233 -29.14 4.02 -12.84
CA LEU A 233 -28.93 4.51 -14.21
C LEU A 233 -28.94 6.05 -14.21
N PRO A 234 -28.15 6.72 -15.06
CA PRO A 234 -28.36 8.14 -15.35
C PRO A 234 -29.79 8.39 -15.87
N SER A 235 -30.31 9.60 -15.67
CA SER A 235 -31.52 10.05 -16.35
C SER A 235 -31.43 9.80 -17.86
N ASP A 236 -32.54 9.39 -18.47
CA ASP A 236 -32.67 9.09 -19.90
C ASP A 236 -31.95 7.82 -20.42
N HIS A 237 -31.29 7.03 -19.55
CA HIS A 237 -30.67 5.74 -19.94
C HIS A 237 -31.55 4.52 -19.69
N THR A 238 -31.54 3.57 -20.63
CA THR A 238 -32.22 2.26 -20.52
C THR A 238 -31.35 1.24 -19.78
N SER A 239 -31.99 0.26 -19.13
CA SER A 239 -31.30 -0.92 -18.58
C SER A 239 -30.58 -1.72 -19.67
N PHE A 240 -29.37 -2.17 -19.34
CA PHE A 240 -28.50 -2.97 -20.20
C PHE A 240 -28.13 -4.30 -19.51
N ALA A 241 -27.82 -5.32 -20.31
CA ALA A 241 -27.43 -6.63 -19.80
C ALA A 241 -25.99 -6.63 -19.26
N VAL A 242 -25.76 -7.35 -18.17
CA VAL A 242 -24.48 -7.49 -17.47
C VAL A 242 -24.20 -8.98 -17.30
N GLY A 243 -23.07 -9.46 -17.84
CA GLY A 243 -22.59 -10.83 -17.67
C GLY A 243 -21.52 -10.95 -16.59
N ASP A 244 -21.21 -12.17 -16.16
CA ASP A 244 -20.39 -12.45 -14.96
C ASP A 244 -18.96 -11.85 -14.98
N SER A 245 -18.44 -11.51 -16.16
CA SER A 245 -17.11 -10.89 -16.34
C SER A 245 -17.13 -9.36 -16.43
N ALA A 246 -18.31 -8.73 -16.34
CA ALA A 246 -18.47 -7.29 -16.58
C ALA A 246 -17.78 -6.43 -15.51
N VAL A 247 -17.21 -5.31 -15.96
CA VAL A 247 -16.45 -4.39 -15.09
C VAL A 247 -16.83 -2.93 -15.31
N ALA A 248 -16.93 -2.18 -14.21
CA ALA A 248 -17.16 -0.74 -14.18
C ALA A 248 -15.83 -0.01 -14.05
N LEU A 249 -15.52 0.84 -15.04
CA LEU A 249 -14.46 1.82 -14.98
C LEU A 249 -15.02 3.12 -14.38
N GLN A 250 -14.43 3.64 -13.31
CA GLN A 250 -14.81 4.96 -12.81
C GLN A 250 -14.41 6.06 -13.80
N THR A 251 -15.38 6.91 -14.16
CA THR A 251 -15.19 8.06 -15.06
C THR A 251 -15.27 9.39 -14.31
N LYS A 252 -15.94 9.42 -13.15
CA LYS A 252 -16.11 10.62 -12.32
C LYS A 252 -16.04 10.28 -10.83
N LEU A 253 -15.33 11.10 -10.05
CA LEU A 253 -15.42 11.08 -8.59
C LEU A 253 -16.72 11.71 -8.11
N GLY A 254 -17.26 11.18 -7.01
CA GLY A 254 -18.53 11.63 -6.45
C GLY A 254 -18.48 12.99 -5.76
N GLU A 255 -19.54 13.28 -5.05
CA GLU A 255 -19.71 14.47 -4.24
C GLU A 255 -19.11 14.26 -2.84
N LYS A 256 -18.56 15.34 -2.30
CA LYS A 256 -17.67 15.44 -1.13
C LYS A 256 -16.32 14.71 -1.27
N GLU A 257 -15.20 15.31 -0.87
CA GLU A 257 -14.98 16.71 -0.50
C GLU A 257 -14.42 17.48 -1.70
N ASP A 258 -14.96 18.67 -2.00
CA ASP A 258 -14.21 19.61 -2.82
C ASP A 258 -13.02 20.10 -2.01
N TYR A 259 -11.81 20.04 -2.58
CA TYR A 259 -10.62 20.62 -1.98
C TYR A 259 -10.72 22.16 -2.02
N PRO A 260 -10.83 22.86 -0.87
CA PRO A 260 -11.04 24.31 -0.88
C PRO A 260 -9.69 25.02 -0.96
N LEU A 261 -9.50 25.74 -2.06
CA LEU A 261 -8.28 26.45 -2.41
C LEU A 261 -8.57 27.95 -2.50
N HIS A 262 -7.78 28.76 -1.80
CA HIS A 262 -7.81 30.21 -2.00
C HIS A 262 -6.82 30.62 -3.10
N VAL A 263 -7.28 31.41 -4.07
CA VAL A 263 -6.44 32.05 -5.09
C VAL A 263 -6.89 33.51 -5.18
N PRO A 264 -6.02 34.49 -4.93
CA PRO A 264 -6.42 35.90 -5.02
C PRO A 264 -6.88 36.26 -6.44
N LEU A 265 -7.95 37.04 -6.54
CA LEU A 265 -8.48 37.57 -7.80
C LEU A 265 -7.61 38.73 -8.30
N HIS A 266 -6.39 38.39 -8.76
CA HIS A 266 -5.40 39.33 -9.31
C HIS A 266 -4.84 38.81 -10.64
N GLU A 267 -4.42 39.72 -11.52
CA GLU A 267 -3.85 39.39 -12.84
C GLU A 267 -2.60 38.48 -12.75
N ASP A 268 -1.85 38.61 -11.66
CA ASP A 268 -0.70 37.76 -11.32
C ASP A 268 -0.96 36.26 -11.33
N PHE A 269 -2.21 35.86 -11.09
CA PHE A 269 -2.67 34.47 -11.01
C PHE A 269 -3.45 34.01 -12.24
N PHE A 270 -3.46 34.78 -13.34
CA PHE A 270 -4.15 34.42 -14.58
C PHE A 270 -3.81 33.00 -15.07
N THR A 271 -2.55 32.57 -14.98
CA THR A 271 -2.12 31.22 -15.36
C THR A 271 -2.61 30.13 -14.40
N VAL A 272 -2.92 30.46 -13.15
CA VAL A 272 -3.59 29.57 -12.18
C VAL A 272 -5.06 29.38 -12.56
N PHE A 273 -5.77 30.46 -12.89
CA PHE A 273 -7.14 30.39 -13.38
C PHE A 273 -7.22 29.64 -14.74
N GLN A 274 -6.23 29.82 -15.61
CA GLN A 274 -6.09 29.04 -16.85
C GLN A 274 -5.84 27.54 -16.58
N ALA A 275 -4.99 27.20 -15.62
CA ALA A 275 -4.74 25.82 -15.20
C ALA A 275 -6.01 25.15 -14.66
N LEU A 276 -6.76 25.85 -13.80
CA LEU A 276 -8.04 25.40 -13.25
C LEU A 276 -9.12 25.24 -14.35
N ALA A 277 -9.24 26.21 -15.26
CA ALA A 277 -10.18 26.12 -16.38
C ALA A 277 -9.84 24.97 -17.35
N ASN A 278 -8.56 24.63 -17.51
CA ASN A 278 -8.13 23.45 -18.27
C ASN A 278 -8.41 22.13 -17.53
N GLU A 279 -8.33 22.14 -16.20
CA GLU A 279 -8.69 21.00 -15.36
C GLU A 279 -10.19 20.70 -15.45
N MET A 280 -11.05 21.72 -15.30
CA MET A 280 -12.51 21.60 -15.46
C MET A 280 -12.94 21.07 -16.84
N LYS A 281 -12.14 21.30 -17.88
CA LYS A 281 -12.37 20.80 -19.26
C LYS A 281 -11.81 19.40 -19.51
N THR A 282 -10.90 18.91 -18.66
CA THR A 282 -10.26 17.60 -18.82
C THR A 282 -10.18 16.85 -17.49
N PRO A 283 -11.33 16.51 -16.87
CA PRO A 283 -11.37 15.67 -15.68
C PRO A 283 -10.70 14.32 -15.97
N GLY A 284 -9.87 13.87 -15.05
CA GLY A 284 -9.39 12.48 -15.04
C GLY A 284 -10.35 11.60 -14.23
N SER A 285 -10.32 10.29 -14.48
CA SER A 285 -11.05 9.30 -13.67
C SER A 285 -10.77 9.40 -12.16
N ASP A 286 -9.59 9.90 -11.80
CA ASP A 286 -9.02 9.89 -10.46
C ASP A 286 -8.88 11.32 -9.85
N THR A 287 -9.39 12.38 -10.49
CA THR A 287 -9.10 13.77 -10.09
C THR A 287 -10.12 14.36 -9.10
N ALA A 288 -9.69 14.58 -7.85
CA ALA A 288 -10.47 15.28 -6.83
C ALA A 288 -10.83 16.72 -7.25
N LYS A 289 -12.07 17.14 -6.98
CA LYS A 289 -12.59 18.47 -7.35
C LYS A 289 -11.88 19.56 -6.56
N ILE A 290 -11.55 20.67 -7.22
CA ILE A 290 -10.98 21.87 -6.59
C ILE A 290 -12.03 22.95 -6.58
N LYS A 291 -12.35 23.47 -5.38
CA LYS A 291 -13.26 24.59 -5.19
C LYS A 291 -12.48 25.83 -4.82
N LEU A 292 -12.62 26.87 -5.63
CA LEU A 292 -12.13 28.20 -5.26
C LEU A 292 -12.99 28.76 -4.12
N VAL A 293 -12.34 29.38 -3.13
CA VAL A 293 -13.01 30.11 -2.04
C VAL A 293 -12.42 31.51 -1.90
N GLU A 294 -13.30 32.51 -1.82
CA GLU A 294 -12.93 33.92 -1.65
C GLU A 294 -12.40 34.18 -0.23
N ASP A 295 -13.05 33.58 0.78
CA ASP A 295 -12.60 33.58 2.17
C ASP A 295 -11.49 32.54 2.38
N SER A 296 -10.27 33.03 2.66
CA SER A 296 -9.13 32.18 2.99
C SER A 296 -9.33 31.40 4.30
N GLY A 297 -10.20 31.84 5.21
CA GLY A 297 -10.56 31.12 6.43
C GLY A 297 -11.28 29.78 6.19
N GLN A 298 -11.74 29.52 4.96
CA GLN A 298 -12.38 28.28 4.51
C GLN A 298 -11.44 27.38 3.67
N ALA A 299 -10.24 27.86 3.33
CA ALA A 299 -9.30 27.13 2.49
C ALA A 299 -8.34 26.24 3.30
N MET A 300 -7.80 25.20 2.65
CA MET A 300 -6.73 24.36 3.21
C MET A 300 -5.34 24.89 2.85
N LEU A 301 -5.16 25.35 1.60
CA LEU A 301 -3.98 26.11 1.14
C LEU A 301 -4.44 27.41 0.42
N ALA A 302 -3.55 28.39 0.35
CA ALA A 302 -3.65 29.53 -0.56
C ALA A 302 -2.48 29.56 -1.53
N ILE A 303 -2.71 29.89 -2.81
CA ILE A 303 -1.63 30.19 -3.76
C ILE A 303 -1.21 31.64 -3.60
N VAL A 304 0.10 31.87 -3.48
CA VAL A 304 0.74 33.19 -3.43
C VAL A 304 1.88 33.27 -4.44
N LYS A 305 2.28 34.49 -4.83
CA LYS A 305 3.32 34.74 -5.83
C LYS A 305 4.42 35.62 -5.27
N GLU A 306 5.65 35.12 -5.25
CA GLU A 306 6.82 35.80 -4.68
C GLU A 306 8.05 35.51 -5.55
N GLY A 307 8.90 36.51 -5.79
CA GLY A 307 10.09 36.36 -6.64
C GLY A 307 9.81 35.91 -8.09
N GLY A 308 8.56 36.06 -8.57
CA GLY A 308 8.12 35.54 -9.87
C GLY A 308 7.71 34.06 -9.87
N LYS A 309 7.88 33.33 -8.76
CA LYS A 309 7.41 31.95 -8.57
C LYS A 309 6.08 31.91 -7.81
N LEU A 310 5.42 30.76 -7.85
CA LEU A 310 4.25 30.45 -7.03
C LEU A 310 4.63 29.55 -5.84
N TYR A 311 3.91 29.74 -4.73
CA TYR A 311 4.04 28.96 -3.50
C TYR A 311 2.65 28.62 -2.95
N PHE A 312 2.57 27.61 -2.07
CA PHE A 312 1.39 27.37 -1.24
C PHE A 312 1.64 27.87 0.19
N ASN A 313 0.85 28.84 0.63
CA ASN A 313 0.66 29.08 2.06
C ASN A 313 -0.29 28.01 2.63
N ILE A 314 0.02 27.49 3.81
CA ILE A 314 -0.79 26.48 4.51
C ILE A 314 -1.76 27.20 5.43
N LEU A 315 -3.05 26.87 5.31
CA LEU A 315 -4.15 27.46 6.09
C LEU A 315 -4.84 26.43 6.99
N ASP A 316 -4.58 25.13 6.77
CA ASP A 316 -5.03 24.05 7.65
C ASP A 316 -4.57 24.27 9.10
N LYS A 317 -5.56 24.40 10.00
CA LYS A 317 -5.37 24.61 11.44
C LYS A 317 -4.71 23.42 12.14
N ARG A 318 -4.70 22.23 11.52
CA ARG A 318 -3.95 21.05 11.99
C ARG A 318 -2.43 21.22 11.82
N VAL A 319 -1.98 22.14 10.97
CA VAL A 319 -0.57 22.43 10.69
C VAL A 319 -0.16 23.78 11.30
N THR A 320 -0.93 24.84 11.05
CA THR A 320 -0.57 26.21 11.47
C THR A 320 -0.53 26.42 12.99
N VAL A 321 -1.23 25.57 13.77
CA VAL A 321 -1.11 25.52 15.25
C VAL A 321 0.28 25.07 15.74
N HIS A 322 1.17 24.65 14.84
CA HIS A 322 2.57 24.32 15.11
C HIS A 322 3.56 25.33 14.51
N GLY A 323 3.09 26.46 13.98
CA GLY A 323 3.89 27.56 13.43
C GLY A 323 4.20 27.45 11.93
N VAL A 324 4.20 26.23 11.39
CA VAL A 324 4.42 25.97 9.96
C VAL A 324 3.24 26.52 9.15
N ASN A 325 3.52 27.44 8.23
CA ASN A 325 2.51 28.23 7.51
C ASN A 325 2.73 28.28 5.99
N ARG A 326 3.76 27.59 5.47
CA ARG A 326 4.12 27.61 4.05
C ARG A 326 4.78 26.30 3.60
N ILE A 327 4.46 25.90 2.38
CA ILE A 327 5.25 24.95 1.58
C ILE A 327 6.34 25.76 0.88
N HIS A 328 7.59 25.63 1.34
CA HIS A 328 8.72 26.44 0.86
C HIS A 328 9.27 26.03 -0.51
N LEU A 329 8.75 24.92 -1.06
CA LEU A 329 9.03 24.51 -2.43
C LEU A 329 8.21 25.34 -3.42
N SER A 330 8.91 26.03 -4.31
CA SER A 330 8.32 26.92 -5.32
C SER A 330 7.97 26.17 -6.61
N PHE A 331 6.93 26.62 -7.31
CA PHE A 331 6.59 26.16 -8.66
C PHE A 331 6.50 27.33 -9.66
N ASP A 332 6.73 27.05 -10.94
CA ASP A 332 6.66 28.06 -11.99
C ASP A 332 5.21 28.45 -12.31
N PRO A 333 4.95 29.72 -12.70
CA PRO A 333 3.62 30.21 -13.05
C PRO A 333 3.15 29.72 -14.44
N ASP A 334 3.53 28.51 -14.86
CA ASP A 334 3.17 27.85 -16.12
C ASP A 334 1.98 26.90 -15.88
N PRO A 335 0.86 27.00 -16.64
CA PRO A 335 -0.28 26.09 -16.51
C PRO A 335 0.05 24.59 -16.57
N VAL A 336 1.14 24.20 -17.28
CA VAL A 336 1.63 22.83 -17.37
C VAL A 336 2.25 22.34 -16.06
N VAL A 337 2.87 23.24 -15.29
CA VAL A 337 3.47 22.96 -13.97
C VAL A 337 2.43 23.11 -12.85
N ILE A 338 1.52 24.09 -12.98
CA ILE A 338 0.46 24.37 -12.01
C ILE A 338 -0.55 23.19 -11.93
N ARG A 339 -0.97 22.59 -13.06
CA ARG A 339 -1.96 21.50 -13.05
C ARG A 339 -1.52 20.28 -12.20
N PRO A 340 -0.31 19.71 -12.35
CA PRO A 340 0.20 18.66 -11.46
C PRO A 340 0.21 19.06 -9.98
N ALA A 341 0.63 20.28 -9.65
CA ALA A 341 0.68 20.76 -8.27
C ALA A 341 -0.72 20.88 -7.64
N LEU A 342 -1.69 21.42 -8.40
CA LEU A 342 -3.10 21.49 -8.01
C LEU A 342 -3.71 20.09 -7.79
N ARG A 343 -3.46 19.14 -8.72
CA ARG A 343 -3.91 17.75 -8.60
C ARG A 343 -3.33 17.06 -7.38
N ALA A 344 -2.03 17.24 -7.12
CA ALA A 344 -1.35 16.69 -5.95
C ALA A 344 -1.94 17.23 -4.64
N ALA A 345 -2.21 18.54 -4.54
CA ALA A 345 -2.84 19.13 -3.37
C ALA A 345 -4.27 18.59 -3.13
N ALA A 346 -5.09 18.49 -4.19
CA ALA A 346 -6.44 17.98 -4.09
C ALA A 346 -6.48 16.50 -3.64
N HIS A 347 -5.63 15.66 -4.23
CA HIS A 347 -5.49 14.24 -3.88
C HIS A 347 -4.97 14.03 -2.44
N TYR A 348 -4.00 14.87 -2.01
CA TYR A 348 -3.48 14.90 -0.65
C TYR A 348 -4.57 15.16 0.38
N TYR A 349 -5.30 16.27 0.23
CA TYR A 349 -6.33 16.64 1.20
C TYR A 349 -7.54 15.70 1.17
N TRP A 350 -7.93 15.20 -0.01
CA TRP A 350 -8.97 14.16 -0.13
C TRP A 350 -8.62 12.94 0.73
N HIS A 351 -7.45 12.33 0.52
CA HIS A 351 -7.04 11.15 1.28
C HIS A 351 -6.77 11.42 2.76
N LEU A 352 -6.28 12.61 3.12
CA LEU A 352 -6.07 13.03 4.50
C LEU A 352 -7.41 13.14 5.26
N ASN A 353 -8.44 13.65 4.60
CA ASN A 353 -9.77 13.88 5.19
C ASN A 353 -10.69 12.65 5.15
N ARG A 354 -10.41 11.63 4.32
CA ARG A 354 -11.16 10.35 4.33
C ARG A 354 -11.27 9.77 5.73
N ASN A 355 -12.48 9.75 6.30
CA ASN A 355 -12.76 9.24 7.64
C ASN A 355 -13.89 8.21 7.59
N SER A 356 -13.81 7.18 8.45
CA SER A 356 -14.93 6.28 8.74
C SER A 356 -15.70 6.78 9.97
N THR A 357 -17.01 6.54 9.99
CA THR A 357 -17.90 6.79 11.15
C THR A 357 -17.94 5.63 12.15
N ASP A 358 -17.20 4.54 11.89
CA ASP A 358 -17.15 3.38 12.80
C ASP A 358 -16.12 3.58 13.92
N HIS A 359 -16.61 4.05 15.08
CA HIS A 359 -15.81 4.33 16.27
C HIS A 359 -15.17 3.08 16.92
N HIS A 360 -15.65 1.86 16.64
CA HIS A 360 -15.10 0.63 17.26
C HIS A 360 -13.60 0.42 16.92
N PHE A 361 -13.14 0.97 15.78
CA PHE A 361 -11.72 0.95 15.39
C PHE A 361 -10.90 2.06 16.05
N GLN A 362 -11.52 3.14 16.52
CA GLN A 362 -10.82 4.25 17.17
C GLN A 362 -10.47 3.90 18.62
N ASP A 363 -11.40 3.28 19.34
CA ASP A 363 -11.19 2.84 20.74
C ASP A 363 -10.39 1.53 20.82
N GLY A 364 -10.57 0.63 19.84
CA GLY A 364 -9.97 -0.72 19.86
C GLY A 364 -8.50 -0.79 19.44
N ILE A 365 -7.95 0.23 18.78
CA ILE A 365 -6.57 0.21 18.27
C ILE A 365 -5.65 1.09 19.12
N LYS A 366 -4.63 0.48 19.73
CA LYS A 366 -3.55 1.19 20.43
C LYS A 366 -2.36 1.38 19.49
N VAL A 367 -1.90 2.62 19.35
CA VAL A 367 -0.66 2.97 18.63
C VAL A 367 0.41 3.40 19.63
N GLU A 368 1.66 2.98 19.40
CA GLU A 368 2.85 3.38 20.15
C GLU A 368 3.98 3.70 19.17
N PHE A 369 4.78 4.73 19.43
CA PHE A 369 5.85 5.20 18.56
C PHE A 369 7.14 5.38 19.35
N PHE A 370 8.25 4.83 18.88
CA PHE A 370 9.49 4.71 19.66
C PHE A 370 10.72 5.15 18.86
N GLN A 371 11.71 5.70 19.56
CA GLN A 371 13.09 5.67 19.05
C GLN A 371 13.61 4.22 19.17
N LEU A 372 14.35 3.77 18.17
CA LEU A 372 14.91 2.41 18.07
C LEU A 372 16.41 2.41 18.33
N LEU A 373 16.87 1.30 18.92
CA LEU A 373 18.26 0.92 19.11
C LEU A 373 18.51 -0.40 18.37
N GLU A 374 19.72 -0.58 17.84
CA GLU A 374 20.23 -1.85 17.31
C GLU A 374 20.88 -2.60 18.49
N SER A 375 20.36 -3.78 18.85
CA SER A 375 20.83 -4.50 20.06
C SER A 375 22.23 -5.07 19.88
N GLU A 376 23.14 -4.80 20.83
CA GLU A 376 24.50 -5.36 20.83
C GLU A 376 24.54 -6.83 21.30
N THR A 377 23.47 -7.30 21.95
CA THR A 377 23.37 -8.65 22.54
C THR A 377 22.37 -9.56 21.84
N ASP A 378 21.25 -9.01 21.38
CA ASP A 378 20.23 -9.75 20.65
C ASP A 378 20.53 -9.60 19.16
N LEU A 379 21.20 -10.59 18.59
CA LEU A 379 21.53 -10.59 17.16
C LEU A 379 20.44 -11.31 16.35
N ASP A 380 20.22 -10.85 15.13
CA ASP A 380 19.45 -11.58 14.13
C ASP A 380 20.28 -12.73 13.54
N ASP A 381 19.67 -13.56 12.69
CA ASP A 381 20.33 -14.72 12.06
C ASP A 381 21.46 -14.34 11.08
N ASN A 382 21.70 -13.04 10.85
CA ASN A 382 22.84 -12.51 10.09
C ASN A 382 24.00 -12.06 11.00
N GLY A 383 23.81 -12.04 12.32
CA GLY A 383 24.73 -11.43 13.28
C GLY A 383 24.67 -9.90 13.32
N TYR A 384 23.63 -9.26 12.77
CA TYR A 384 23.36 -7.83 12.98
C TYR A 384 22.50 -7.65 14.24
N GLY A 385 22.53 -6.46 14.85
CA GLY A 385 21.70 -6.22 16.02
C GLY A 385 20.22 -6.20 15.67
N VAL A 386 19.39 -6.89 16.46
CA VAL A 386 17.93 -6.78 16.32
C VAL A 386 17.52 -5.35 16.63
N LEU A 387 16.91 -4.68 15.66
CA LEU A 387 16.30 -3.38 15.88
C LEU A 387 15.08 -3.53 16.80
N GLY A 388 15.09 -2.78 17.89
CA GLY A 388 14.01 -2.75 18.88
C GLY A 388 13.92 -1.38 19.58
N PRO A 389 12.87 -1.13 20.38
CA PRO A 389 12.80 0.07 21.21
C PRO A 389 13.93 0.09 22.25
N TYR A 390 14.40 1.28 22.63
CA TYR A 390 15.39 1.42 23.73
C TYR A 390 14.91 0.76 25.04
N PRO A 391 15.82 0.31 25.92
CA PRO A 391 15.47 -0.08 27.28
C PRO A 391 14.69 1.03 27.99
N ASN A 392 13.56 0.69 28.60
CA ASN A 392 12.53 1.64 29.10
C ASN A 392 12.05 2.62 28.00
N PRO A 393 11.37 2.14 26.95
CA PRO A 393 11.10 2.95 25.76
C PRO A 393 10.03 4.01 26.02
N GLU A 394 10.38 5.28 25.81
CA GLU A 394 9.39 6.36 25.80
C GLU A 394 8.50 6.24 24.55
N ASN A 395 7.19 6.04 24.75
CA ASN A 395 6.21 6.21 23.69
C ASN A 395 6.09 7.71 23.36
N LEU A 396 6.52 8.10 22.17
CA LEU A 396 6.50 9.48 21.67
C LEU A 396 5.11 9.92 21.20
N TYR A 397 4.15 8.99 21.04
CA TYR A 397 2.74 9.31 20.80
C TYR A 397 2.05 9.66 22.12
N LYS A 398 1.85 10.96 22.37
CA LYS A 398 1.29 11.52 23.61
C LYS A 398 0.33 12.67 23.29
N GLY A 399 -0.83 12.70 23.93
CA GLY A 399 -1.80 13.80 23.76
C GLY A 399 -2.33 13.95 22.32
N GLY A 400 -2.49 12.85 21.59
CA GLY A 400 -3.04 12.83 20.23
C GLY A 400 -2.03 13.13 19.10
N ALA A 401 -0.76 13.42 19.42
CA ALA A 401 0.30 13.65 18.41
C ALA A 401 1.59 12.92 18.76
N ILE A 402 2.44 12.68 17.76
CA ILE A 402 3.84 12.28 17.95
C ILE A 402 4.67 13.56 17.92
N LYS A 403 5.41 13.86 19.01
CA LYS A 403 6.23 15.07 19.11
C LYS A 403 7.65 14.74 19.57
N PHE A 404 8.67 15.13 18.81
CA PHE A 404 10.07 14.88 19.17
C PHE A 404 11.04 15.86 18.52
N THR A 405 12.17 16.10 19.21
CA THR A 405 13.35 16.75 18.63
C THR A 405 14.06 15.76 17.70
N VAL A 406 14.34 16.17 16.46
CA VAL A 406 14.96 15.31 15.45
C VAL A 406 16.42 15.03 15.81
N LYS A 407 16.79 13.74 15.78
CA LYS A 407 18.16 13.25 15.85
C LYS A 407 18.43 12.54 14.52
N THR A 408 19.25 13.13 13.65
CA THR A 408 19.45 12.70 12.25
C THR A 408 19.78 11.22 12.08
N ASP A 409 20.60 10.68 12.98
CA ASP A 409 21.10 9.31 12.91
C ASP A 409 20.16 8.30 13.58
N SER A 410 19.22 8.77 14.41
CA SER A 410 18.30 7.91 15.16
C SER A 410 17.26 7.27 14.25
N LEU A 411 17.00 6.00 14.52
CA LEU A 411 15.96 5.22 13.86
C LEU A 411 14.68 5.27 14.70
N TYR A 412 13.53 5.18 14.04
CA TYR A 412 12.22 5.23 14.66
C TYR A 412 11.29 4.15 14.08
N GLY A 413 10.38 3.67 14.91
CA GLY A 413 9.40 2.65 14.55
C GLY A 413 8.12 2.76 15.37
N MET A 414 7.11 2.00 15.00
CA MET A 414 5.81 2.00 15.67
C MET A 414 5.29 0.60 15.92
N LYS A 415 4.45 0.47 16.95
CA LYS A 415 3.67 -0.72 17.28
C LYS A 415 2.20 -0.39 17.20
N ILE A 416 1.44 -1.23 16.52
CA ILE A 416 -0.02 -1.19 16.46
C ILE A 416 -0.52 -2.44 17.18
N THR A 417 -1.45 -2.28 18.13
CA THR A 417 -2.07 -3.38 18.87
C THR A 417 -3.58 -3.34 18.64
N ASN A 418 -4.15 -4.47 18.22
CA ASN A 418 -5.55 -4.60 17.86
C ASN A 418 -6.34 -5.33 18.95
N ASN A 419 -7.07 -4.56 19.75
CA ASN A 419 -7.96 -5.07 20.79
C ASN A 419 -9.41 -5.23 20.27
N THR A 420 -9.65 -5.09 18.96
CA THR A 420 -10.95 -5.39 18.34
C THR A 420 -11.12 -6.89 18.15
N LYS A 421 -12.37 -7.32 17.90
CA LYS A 421 -12.74 -8.72 17.66
C LYS A 421 -12.54 -9.19 16.21
N TRP A 422 -11.85 -8.41 15.37
CA TRP A 422 -11.66 -8.70 13.94
C TRP A 422 -10.18 -8.74 13.57
N ASP A 423 -9.84 -9.67 12.67
CA ASP A 423 -8.55 -9.72 12.00
C ASP A 423 -8.48 -8.54 11.01
N LEU A 424 -7.37 -7.78 11.02
CA LEU A 424 -7.23 -6.53 10.28
C LEU A 424 -6.03 -6.50 9.33
N TYR A 425 -6.28 -5.86 8.20
CA TYR A 425 -5.32 -5.44 7.20
C TYR A 425 -5.13 -3.92 7.35
N PRO A 426 -4.00 -3.45 7.92
CA PRO A 426 -3.71 -2.03 8.06
C PRO A 426 -3.05 -1.46 6.79
N GLY A 427 -3.44 -0.24 6.43
CA GLY A 427 -2.72 0.63 5.50
C GLY A 427 -2.28 1.90 6.24
N VAL A 428 -0.98 2.05 6.46
CA VAL A 428 -0.34 3.15 7.18
C VAL A 428 0.44 4.00 6.19
N PHE A 429 0.08 5.27 6.10
CA PHE A 429 0.65 6.23 5.14
C PHE A 429 1.06 7.51 5.87
N TYR A 430 2.24 8.04 5.52
CA TYR A 430 2.73 9.33 6.00
C TYR A 430 2.50 10.41 4.96
N PHE A 431 1.82 11.48 5.35
CA PHE A 431 1.48 12.63 4.56
C PHE A 431 2.44 13.77 4.94
N ASP A 432 3.34 14.15 4.03
CA ASP A 432 4.33 15.22 4.25
C ASP A 432 3.72 16.58 3.86
N ASN A 433 3.59 17.54 4.79
CA ASN A 433 3.08 18.87 4.44
C ASN A 433 4.15 19.75 3.77
N SER A 434 5.44 19.47 3.97
CA SER A 434 6.55 20.22 3.38
C SER A 434 6.70 19.97 1.86
N ASP A 435 6.07 18.93 1.29
CA ASP A 435 6.07 18.70 -0.15
C ASP A 435 4.84 18.01 -0.79
N LEU A 436 3.77 17.80 -0.02
CA LEU A 436 2.54 17.10 -0.42
C LEU A 436 2.75 15.64 -0.88
N SER A 437 3.85 14.96 -0.54
CA SER A 437 3.99 13.53 -0.81
C SER A 437 3.19 12.68 0.17
N ILE A 438 2.78 11.48 -0.29
CA ILE A 438 2.18 10.45 0.57
C ILE A 438 3.04 9.20 0.44
N VAL A 439 3.73 8.85 1.53
CA VAL A 439 4.70 7.76 1.60
C VAL A 439 4.06 6.55 2.30
N PRO A 440 3.99 5.36 1.66
CA PRO A 440 3.55 4.15 2.35
C PRO A 440 4.56 3.77 3.43
N TYR A 441 4.08 3.67 4.67
CA TYR A 441 4.86 3.13 5.79
C TYR A 441 4.66 1.61 5.89
N TYR A 442 3.42 1.18 5.69
CA TYR A 442 3.05 -0.20 5.38
C TYR A 442 1.71 -0.19 4.66
N PHE A 443 1.54 -0.98 3.61
CA PHE A 443 0.22 -1.42 3.20
C PHE A 443 0.36 -2.85 2.71
N MET A 444 -0.60 -3.72 3.06
CA MET A 444 -0.67 -5.00 2.37
C MET A 444 -1.09 -4.73 0.92
N PRO A 445 -0.35 -5.21 -0.10
CA PRO A 445 -0.79 -5.12 -1.47
C PRO A 445 -2.05 -5.97 -1.71
N PRO A 446 -2.70 -5.83 -2.86
CA PRO A 446 -4.00 -6.42 -3.17
C PRO A 446 -3.97 -7.91 -3.54
N THR A 447 -3.11 -8.69 -2.89
CA THR A 447 -2.56 -9.89 -3.53
C THR A 447 -3.47 -11.11 -3.54
N GLY A 448 -4.40 -11.28 -2.59
CA GLY A 448 -5.18 -12.53 -2.45
C GLY A 448 -5.86 -13.06 -3.72
N GLY A 449 -6.40 -12.19 -4.58
CA GLY A 449 -7.16 -12.65 -5.76
C GLY A 449 -8.29 -13.60 -5.37
N ASN A 450 -8.37 -14.78 -6.00
CA ASN A 450 -9.39 -15.80 -5.66
C ASN A 450 -9.13 -16.50 -4.30
N PHE A 451 -8.06 -16.13 -3.59
CA PHE A 451 -7.55 -16.81 -2.41
C PHE A 451 -7.58 -15.93 -1.15
N LYS A 452 -7.64 -16.59 0.00
CA LYS A 452 -7.62 -15.95 1.32
C LYS A 452 -6.21 -15.47 1.68
N THR A 453 -6.03 -14.15 1.77
CA THR A 453 -4.81 -13.56 2.32
C THR A 453 -4.75 -13.73 3.85
N ASP A 454 -3.56 -13.88 4.42
CA ASP A 454 -3.40 -13.95 5.87
C ASP A 454 -3.38 -12.54 6.51
N SER A 455 -4.29 -12.27 7.44
CA SER A 455 -4.37 -10.96 8.12
C SER A 455 -3.13 -10.68 8.98
N PRO A 456 -2.39 -9.57 8.76
CA PRO A 456 -1.14 -9.27 9.49
C PRO A 456 -1.37 -8.73 10.91
N LEU A 457 -2.52 -8.12 11.20
CA LEU A 457 -2.86 -7.56 12.50
C LEU A 457 -4.03 -8.33 13.12
N LYS A 458 -3.71 -9.45 13.79
CA LYS A 458 -4.69 -10.36 14.40
C LYS A 458 -5.55 -9.68 15.48
N LYS A 459 -6.76 -10.19 15.67
CA LYS A 459 -7.72 -9.76 16.70
C LYS A 459 -7.27 -10.00 18.14
N ASP A 460 -8.07 -9.53 19.10
CA ASP A 460 -8.03 -9.90 20.52
C ASP A 460 -6.65 -9.73 21.20
N GLY A 461 -5.94 -8.65 20.86
CA GLY A 461 -4.62 -8.29 21.42
C GLY A 461 -3.44 -8.48 20.47
N GLY A 462 -3.67 -8.91 19.22
CA GLY A 462 -2.61 -9.09 18.23
C GLY A 462 -1.83 -7.80 17.93
N THR A 463 -0.53 -7.92 17.71
CA THR A 463 0.40 -6.79 17.52
C THR A 463 1.09 -6.83 16.16
N PHE A 464 1.22 -5.68 15.51
CA PHE A 464 1.99 -5.49 14.28
C PHE A 464 2.99 -4.34 14.48
N THR A 465 4.26 -4.56 14.14
CA THR A 465 5.32 -3.54 14.22
C THR A 465 5.65 -3.01 12.83
N ILE A 466 5.95 -1.71 12.73
CA ILE A 466 6.45 -1.09 11.50
C ILE A 466 7.79 -0.42 11.81
N GLY A 467 8.80 -0.83 11.05
CA GLY A 467 10.18 -0.34 11.14
C GLY A 467 11.12 -1.15 12.02
N TYR A 468 10.63 -2.22 12.66
CA TYR A 468 11.41 -3.11 13.50
C TYR A 468 10.70 -4.45 13.73
N GLY A 469 11.42 -5.45 14.24
CA GLY A 469 10.90 -6.81 14.41
C GLY A 469 10.68 -7.57 13.10
N SER A 470 10.00 -8.71 13.18
CA SER A 470 9.89 -9.72 12.10
C SER A 470 9.00 -9.34 10.91
N THR A 471 8.45 -8.12 10.85
CA THR A 471 7.52 -7.70 9.77
C THR A 471 8.20 -7.27 8.48
N ALA A 472 9.54 -7.37 8.39
CA ALA A 472 10.36 -7.00 7.23
C ALA A 472 10.13 -5.55 6.71
N THR A 473 9.69 -4.65 7.60
CA THR A 473 9.41 -3.23 7.30
C THR A 473 10.57 -2.33 7.73
N LYS A 474 10.90 -1.32 6.91
CA LYS A 474 12.08 -0.47 7.13
C LYS A 474 11.91 0.56 8.26
N PRO A 475 12.92 0.73 9.14
CA PRO A 475 12.93 1.79 10.15
C PRO A 475 12.87 3.17 9.49
N ARG A 476 12.39 4.16 10.22
CA ARG A 476 12.19 5.52 9.72
C ARG A 476 13.26 6.45 10.26
N ARG A 477 13.75 7.34 9.40
CA ARG A 477 14.56 8.51 9.76
C ARG A 477 13.81 9.76 9.39
N PHE A 478 14.08 10.82 10.15
CA PHE A 478 13.51 12.15 9.99
C PHE A 478 14.66 13.15 9.90
N ALA A 479 14.55 14.12 9.00
CA ALA A 479 15.59 15.11 8.75
C ALA A 479 14.98 16.35 8.08
N PHE A 480 15.37 17.53 8.55
CA PHE A 480 14.98 18.79 7.94
C PHE A 480 15.60 18.95 6.54
N ARG A 481 14.83 19.51 5.60
CA ARG A 481 15.29 19.73 4.22
C ARG A 481 16.35 20.84 4.19
N PRO A 482 17.50 20.67 3.49
CA PRO A 482 18.49 21.74 3.35
C PRO A 482 17.86 23.01 2.76
N GLY A 483 18.07 24.16 3.40
CA GLY A 483 17.48 25.44 3.00
C GLY A 483 16.16 25.81 3.68
N HIS A 484 15.53 24.93 4.46
CA HIS A 484 14.49 25.37 5.40
C HIS A 484 15.12 26.15 6.57
N ASN A 485 14.59 27.34 6.83
CA ASN A 485 14.90 28.18 7.99
C ASN A 485 13.85 28.05 9.12
N GLU A 486 12.85 27.18 8.97
CA GLU A 486 11.90 26.86 10.03
C GLU A 486 12.41 25.67 10.87
N ASP A 487 12.39 25.81 12.19
CA ASP A 487 12.84 24.78 13.14
C ASP A 487 11.75 23.74 13.47
N VAL A 488 10.65 23.74 12.71
CA VAL A 488 9.50 22.84 12.88
C VAL A 488 9.11 22.25 11.52
N ASP A 489 8.82 20.95 11.49
CA ASP A 489 8.17 20.27 10.35
C ASP A 489 6.97 19.46 10.86
N VAL A 490 5.94 19.33 10.03
CA VAL A 490 4.68 18.67 10.38
C VAL A 490 4.27 17.71 9.27
N GLY A 491 4.03 16.46 9.63
CA GLY A 491 3.36 15.48 8.79
C GLY A 491 2.17 14.84 9.49
N PHE A 492 1.47 13.95 8.79
CA PHE A 492 0.40 13.14 9.38
C PHE A 492 0.59 11.66 9.09
N LEU A 493 0.45 10.81 10.11
CA LEU A 493 0.23 9.39 9.92
C LEU A 493 -1.28 9.12 9.82
N LYS A 494 -1.72 8.69 8.64
CA LYS A 494 -3.07 8.19 8.40
C LYS A 494 -3.03 6.66 8.40
N MET A 495 -3.86 6.05 9.24
CA MET A 495 -4.02 4.60 9.31
C MET A 495 -5.43 4.22 8.88
N PHE A 496 -5.54 3.35 7.89
CA PHE A 496 -6.76 2.72 7.44
C PHE A 496 -6.76 1.28 7.98
N PHE A 497 -7.82 0.86 8.65
CA PHE A 497 -7.98 -0.51 9.13
C PHE A 497 -9.12 -1.16 8.35
N THR A 498 -8.90 -2.36 7.82
CA THR A 498 -9.84 -3.03 6.92
C THR A 498 -9.91 -4.53 7.23
N THR A 499 -11.05 -5.19 7.03
CA THR A 499 -11.17 -6.67 7.26
C THR A 499 -11.13 -7.50 5.97
N GLN A 500 -11.02 -6.85 4.80
CA GLN A 500 -10.29 -7.41 3.65
C GLN A 500 -8.98 -6.66 3.53
N VAL A 501 -8.07 -7.24 2.78
CA VAL A 501 -7.34 -6.56 1.71
C VAL A 501 -8.27 -5.62 0.88
N VAL A 502 -8.19 -4.29 1.05
CA VAL A 502 -8.94 -3.24 0.27
C VAL A 502 -7.98 -2.38 -0.57
N ASP A 503 -8.31 -1.96 -1.80
CA ASP A 503 -7.28 -1.36 -2.68
C ASP A 503 -6.93 0.11 -2.37
N LEU A 504 -6.06 0.27 -1.36
CA LEU A 504 -5.52 1.53 -0.88
C LEU A 504 -4.29 2.02 -1.67
N SER A 505 -3.94 1.38 -2.77
CA SER A 505 -2.68 1.61 -3.47
C SER A 505 -2.63 2.85 -4.35
N LYS A 506 -3.77 3.49 -4.59
CA LYS A 506 -3.84 4.84 -5.15
C LYS A 506 -3.42 5.92 -4.13
N ILE A 507 -3.40 5.61 -2.83
CA ILE A 507 -3.10 6.59 -1.77
C ILE A 507 -1.69 7.20 -1.86
N PRO A 508 -0.61 6.45 -2.12
CA PRO A 508 0.71 7.01 -2.32
C PRO A 508 0.81 8.00 -3.49
N GLN A 509 1.40 9.17 -3.23
CA GLN A 509 1.69 10.17 -4.25
C GLN A 509 3.10 10.75 -4.07
N LYS A 510 3.68 11.28 -5.15
CA LYS A 510 4.98 11.94 -5.15
C LYS A 510 4.81 13.45 -5.04
N THR A 511 5.87 14.10 -4.59
CA THR A 511 5.95 15.57 -4.58
C THR A 511 5.75 16.17 -5.99
N PRO A 512 5.07 17.33 -6.13
CA PRO A 512 4.87 17.98 -7.42
C PRO A 512 6.07 18.83 -7.86
N PHE A 513 7.16 18.90 -7.09
CA PHE A 513 8.34 19.72 -7.36
C PHE A 513 9.48 18.87 -7.97
N ALA A 514 10.20 19.40 -8.96
CA ALA A 514 11.21 18.65 -9.73
C ALA A 514 12.56 18.52 -8.98
N ALA A 515 13.28 17.39 -9.00
CA ALA A 515 13.11 16.10 -9.70
C ALA A 515 13.71 14.93 -8.86
N GLY A 516 13.42 13.62 -9.06
CA GLY A 516 12.52 12.88 -9.97
C GLY A 516 12.69 11.33 -9.90
N ARG A 517 11.95 10.54 -10.73
CA ARG A 517 11.94 9.03 -10.98
C ARG A 517 10.77 8.15 -10.38
N GLN A 518 10.55 6.94 -10.96
CA GLN A 518 9.84 5.68 -10.51
C GLN A 518 8.29 5.45 -10.71
N ASP A 519 7.76 4.20 -10.51
CA ASP A 519 6.60 3.52 -11.22
C ASP A 519 5.52 2.75 -10.33
N VAL A 520 4.65 1.78 -10.82
CA VAL A 520 3.19 1.95 -11.20
C VAL A 520 2.05 0.98 -10.62
N PRO A 521 1.63 -0.24 -11.12
CA PRO A 521 0.21 -0.79 -11.07
C PRO A 521 -0.16 -1.85 -9.97
N LEU A 522 -1.41 -2.42 -9.85
CA LEU A 522 -1.95 -3.29 -8.71
C LEU A 522 -3.19 -4.28 -9.01
N ALA A 523 -4.16 -4.62 -8.07
CA ALA A 523 -4.98 -5.91 -8.08
C ALA A 523 -6.40 -6.03 -7.33
N ARG A 524 -6.71 -7.12 -6.54
CA ARG A 524 -7.66 -7.31 -5.33
C ARG A 524 -8.99 -8.12 -5.28
N LEU A 525 -9.26 -8.78 -4.10
CA LEU A 525 -10.49 -9.30 -3.35
C LEU A 525 -10.07 -9.66 -1.85
N PRO A 526 -10.75 -10.41 -0.90
CA PRO A 526 -12.18 -10.90 -0.68
C PRO A 526 -12.83 -10.82 0.79
N PRO A 527 -14.14 -10.44 0.97
CA PRO A 527 -15.01 -10.10 2.19
C PRO A 527 -14.64 -9.25 3.47
N THR A 528 -15.48 -8.24 3.90
CA THR A 528 -14.99 -6.91 4.43
C THR A 528 -15.70 -6.05 5.55
N ARG A 529 -14.95 -5.07 6.15
CA ARG A 529 -15.31 -3.80 6.91
C ARG A 529 -14.16 -2.74 6.86
N TRP A 530 -14.36 -1.45 7.27
CA TRP A 530 -13.25 -0.45 7.48
C TRP A 530 -13.39 0.58 8.64
N GLY A 531 -12.24 1.12 9.08
CA GLY A 531 -12.08 2.24 10.02
C GLY A 531 -10.83 3.10 9.71
N THR A 532 -10.68 4.26 10.37
CA THR A 532 -9.55 5.20 10.15
C THR A 532 -9.08 5.93 11.40
N ILE A 533 -7.76 6.13 11.54
CA ILE A 533 -7.10 6.96 12.57
C ILE A 533 -6.17 7.98 11.88
N LEU A 534 -6.03 9.17 12.47
CA LEU A 534 -5.17 10.27 12.00
C LEU A 534 -4.32 10.80 13.17
N ILE A 535 -2.99 10.84 13.02
CA ILE A 535 -2.04 11.27 14.05
C ILE A 535 -1.08 12.33 13.46
N PRO A 536 -1.06 13.57 13.96
CA PRO A 536 -0.01 14.55 13.61
C PRO A 536 1.36 14.10 14.12
N VAL A 537 2.39 14.34 13.31
CA VAL A 537 3.80 14.10 13.62
C VAL A 537 4.51 15.45 13.55
N VAL A 538 4.99 15.95 14.69
CA VAL A 538 5.64 17.26 14.81
C VAL A 538 7.11 17.06 15.16
N GLN A 539 7.98 17.50 14.25
CA GLN A 539 9.43 17.46 14.35
C GLN A 539 9.95 18.81 14.81
N GLN A 540 10.99 18.84 15.65
CA GLN A 540 11.65 20.07 16.08
C GLN A 540 13.18 20.00 15.93
N ARG A 541 13.80 21.13 15.56
CA ARG A 541 15.27 21.30 15.52
C ARG A 541 15.83 21.61 16.91
N ARG A 542 17.17 21.73 17.00
CA ARG A 542 17.94 22.27 18.12
C ARG A 542 18.75 23.47 17.64
#